data_AF-A0A3N0XT59-F1
#
_entry.id   AF-A0A3N0XT59-F1
#
_cell.length_a   1.000
_cell.length_b   1.000
_cell.length_c   1.000
_cell.angle_alpha   90.00
_cell.angle_beta   90.00
_cell.angle_gamma   90.00
#
_symmetry.space_group_name_H-M   'P 1'
#
loop_
_entity.id
_entity.type
_entity.pdbx_description
1 polymer ?
#
loop_
_entity_poly.entity_id
_entity_poly.type
_entity_poly.pdbx_seq_one_letter_code
_entity_poly.pdbx_strand_id
1 'polypeptide(L)'
;MFFLDKGKELKYLLEPLVYAEVTARRGHTVVLPCVMRFKPLHYRVKWTKIDPPSQGVENIVLITNGHADKQYGSLGPRASLRRSHDLDVSLRLTDLELEDDGSYRCELINGIEDESVIITLRIEGVVFPYQSHHGRYRFSFFEAKEACAEQDATLATYKQLYRAWTEGLDWCNAGWLSDGTVNYPVLRPRPACGGDLLSGIRSYGPRHKTRDHYDAFCFTSTTKGQLNFVEAEHACRREGAGLAKTGQIYSSWKFQQLDHCDGGWLQDGSVRFPIINPRENCGGIAEPGVRSFGYPSKSLRLYGAYCYR
;
A
#
# COMPACT_ATOMS: atom_id res chain seq x y z
N MET A 1 24.89 25.24 -22.29
CA MET A 1 24.26 26.20 -21.36
C MET A 1 23.01 25.54 -20.82
N PHE A 2 23.16 24.73 -19.76
CA PHE A 2 22.03 24.12 -19.06
C PHE A 2 21.58 25.12 -18.01
N PHE A 3 20.36 25.65 -18.14
CA PHE A 3 19.72 26.38 -17.06
C PHE A 3 19.41 25.37 -15.95
N LEU A 4 20.23 25.39 -14.89
CA LEU A 4 19.82 24.86 -13.60
C LEU A 4 18.66 25.73 -13.13
N ASP A 5 17.46 25.18 -13.15
CA ASP A 5 16.29 25.80 -12.54
C ASP A 5 16.62 26.02 -11.05
N LYS A 6 16.92 27.26 -10.68
CA LYS A 6 17.07 27.65 -9.28
C LYS A 6 15.68 27.52 -8.67
N GLY A 7 15.44 26.40 -7.98
CA GLY A 7 14.19 26.16 -7.26
C GLY A 7 13.77 27.41 -6.47
N LYS A 8 12.53 27.85 -6.70
CA LYS A 8 11.93 29.01 -6.06
C LYS A 8 12.05 28.85 -4.54
N GLU A 9 12.75 29.78 -3.88
CA GLU A 9 12.93 29.76 -2.43
C GLU A 9 11.57 29.88 -1.73
N LEU A 10 11.24 28.91 -0.87
CA LEU A 10 9.96 28.87 -0.14
C LEU A 10 9.97 29.89 1.01
N LYS A 11 9.07 30.85 0.97
CA LYS A 11 8.88 31.88 1.99
C LYS A 11 7.90 31.44 3.08
N TYR A 12 6.81 30.78 2.72
CA TYR A 12 5.72 30.42 3.64
C TYR A 12 5.80 28.97 4.10
N LEU A 13 6.17 28.04 3.24
CA LEU A 13 6.27 26.63 3.58
C LEU A 13 7.69 26.25 4.02
N LEU A 14 7.77 25.35 5.00
CA LEU A 14 9.04 24.67 5.29
C LEU A 14 9.32 23.67 4.17
N GLU A 15 10.53 23.75 3.62
CA GLU A 15 11.00 22.73 2.70
C GLU A 15 11.03 21.38 3.45
N PRO A 16 10.43 20.33 2.89
CA PRO A 16 10.52 19.02 3.50
C PRO A 16 12.00 18.62 3.59
N LEU A 17 12.39 17.92 4.67
CA LEU A 17 13.78 17.46 4.83
C LEU A 17 14.14 16.49 3.69
N VAL A 18 14.77 17.05 2.65
CA VAL A 18 15.46 16.54 1.44
C VAL A 18 14.76 15.45 0.59
N TYR A 19 13.89 14.59 1.12
CA TYR A 19 13.18 13.56 0.35
C TYR A 19 11.93 13.12 1.12
N ALA A 20 10.83 13.88 1.11
CA ALA A 20 9.63 13.47 1.84
C ALA A 20 8.91 12.29 1.15
N GLU A 21 9.57 11.13 1.12
CA GLU A 21 8.98 9.83 0.96
C GLU A 21 8.57 9.35 2.34
N VAL A 22 7.26 9.17 2.53
CA VAL A 22 6.69 8.61 3.75
C VAL A 22 6.29 7.17 3.44
N THR A 23 6.86 6.21 4.15
CA THR A 23 6.51 4.80 4.01
C THR A 23 5.42 4.40 5.01
N ALA A 24 4.45 3.64 4.55
CA ALA A 24 3.39 3.08 5.38
C ALA A 24 2.89 1.76 4.81
N ARG A 25 2.10 1.02 5.59
CA ARG A 25 1.45 -0.23 5.15
C ARG A 25 -0.03 -0.01 4.92
N ARG A 26 -0.65 -0.91 4.17
CA ARG A 26 -2.11 -0.92 4.00
C ARG A 26 -2.80 -1.01 5.37
N GLY A 27 -3.86 -0.24 5.57
CA GLY A 27 -4.63 -0.13 6.81
C GLY A 27 -4.01 0.77 7.88
N HIS A 28 -2.78 1.24 7.71
CA HIS A 28 -2.13 2.13 8.68
C HIS A 28 -2.69 3.56 8.59
N THR A 29 -2.36 4.36 9.61
CA THR A 29 -2.52 5.82 9.58
C THR A 29 -1.16 6.45 9.31
N VAL A 30 -1.11 7.42 8.40
CA VAL A 30 0.11 8.14 8.04
C VAL A 30 -0.11 9.65 8.13
N VAL A 31 0.98 10.39 8.34
CA VAL A 31 1.00 11.84 8.32
C VAL A 31 1.95 12.30 7.22
N LEU A 32 1.41 13.02 6.25
CA LEU A 32 2.19 13.68 5.20
C LEU A 32 2.56 15.08 5.70
N PRO A 33 3.87 15.34 5.95
CA PRO A 33 4.29 16.57 6.61
C PRO A 33 4.06 17.79 5.72
N CYS A 34 3.43 18.82 6.28
CA CYS A 34 3.39 20.16 5.70
C CYS A 34 3.27 21.18 6.83
N VAL A 35 4.31 21.99 7.00
CA VAL A 35 4.42 22.93 8.12
C VAL A 35 4.73 24.32 7.57
N MET A 36 4.01 25.32 8.06
CA MET A 36 4.23 26.71 7.69
C MET A 36 5.36 27.32 8.52
N ARG A 37 6.19 28.18 7.91
CA ARG A 37 7.19 29.00 8.60
C ARG A 37 6.54 30.07 9.45
N PHE A 38 5.47 30.67 8.93
CA PHE A 38 4.64 31.66 9.62
C PHE A 38 3.21 31.62 9.06
N LYS A 39 2.25 32.14 9.82
CA LYS A 39 0.83 32.14 9.44
C LYS A 39 0.48 33.45 8.72
N PRO A 40 0.13 33.44 7.41
CA PRO A 40 -0.33 34.64 6.72
C PRO A 40 -1.70 35.09 7.26
N LEU A 41 -2.04 36.38 7.10
CA LEU A 41 -3.32 36.93 7.57
C LEU A 41 -4.52 36.28 6.86
N HIS A 42 -4.40 36.09 5.55
CA HIS A 42 -5.37 35.39 4.72
C HIS A 42 -4.65 34.31 3.91
N TYR A 43 -5.01 33.06 4.16
CA TYR A 43 -4.45 31.94 3.41
C TYR A 43 -5.43 30.79 3.30
N ARG A 44 -5.17 29.92 2.34
CA ARG A 44 -5.80 28.62 2.18
C ARG A 44 -4.72 27.60 1.91
N VAL A 45 -4.82 26.44 2.53
CA VAL A 45 -3.99 25.28 2.21
C VAL A 45 -4.86 24.25 1.50
N LYS A 46 -4.37 23.76 0.37
CA LYS A 46 -5.02 22.77 -0.49
C LYS A 46 -4.13 21.54 -0.58
N TRP A 47 -4.69 20.40 -0.21
CA TRP A 47 -4.09 19.09 -0.41
C TRP A 47 -4.70 18.41 -1.63
N THR A 48 -3.85 17.98 -2.56
CA THR A 48 -4.25 17.20 -3.74
C THR A 48 -3.42 15.93 -3.85
N LYS A 49 -4.03 14.83 -4.29
CA LYS A 49 -3.31 13.66 -4.78
C LYS A 49 -2.98 13.86 -6.26
N ILE A 50 -1.72 13.67 -6.59
CA ILE A 50 -1.19 13.71 -7.94
C ILE A 50 -1.26 12.27 -8.50
N ASP A 51 -2.40 11.89 -9.07
CA ASP A 51 -2.51 10.69 -9.94
C ASP A 51 -1.99 11.02 -11.35
N PRO A 52 -1.62 10.06 -12.22
CA PRO A 52 -0.76 10.36 -13.37
C PRO A 52 -1.30 11.54 -14.18
N PRO A 53 -0.40 12.47 -14.59
CA PRO A 53 -0.76 13.78 -15.13
C PRO A 53 -1.58 13.76 -16.42
N SER A 54 -1.79 12.59 -17.03
CA SER A 54 -2.48 12.40 -18.31
C SER A 54 -3.99 12.55 -18.27
N GLN A 55 -4.63 12.55 -17.09
CA GLN A 55 -6.09 12.74 -16.97
C GLN A 55 -6.53 14.11 -16.45
N GLY A 56 -5.59 14.96 -15.99
CA GLY A 56 -5.88 16.37 -15.65
C GLY A 56 -6.87 16.60 -14.50
N VAL A 57 -7.31 15.55 -13.80
CA VAL A 57 -8.20 15.68 -12.63
C VAL A 57 -7.33 15.91 -11.40
N GLU A 58 -7.26 17.14 -10.91
CA GLU A 58 -6.74 17.39 -9.57
C GLU A 58 -7.68 16.75 -8.54
N ASN A 59 -7.25 15.64 -7.96
CA ASN A 59 -7.98 14.96 -6.91
C ASN A 59 -7.76 15.71 -5.60
N ILE A 60 -8.54 16.78 -5.40
CA ILE A 60 -8.57 17.52 -4.14
C ILE A 60 -8.97 16.56 -3.03
N VAL A 61 -8.15 16.51 -1.99
CA VAL A 61 -8.37 15.69 -0.80
C VAL A 61 -8.96 16.54 0.32
N LEU A 62 -8.37 17.71 0.56
CA LEU A 62 -8.74 18.58 1.67
C LEU A 62 -8.37 20.03 1.38
N ILE A 63 -9.23 20.98 1.77
CA ILE A 63 -8.93 22.42 1.76
C ILE A 63 -9.18 22.98 3.16
N THR A 64 -8.27 23.80 3.66
CA THR A 64 -8.41 24.50 4.94
C THR A 64 -8.02 25.97 4.85
N ASN A 65 -8.59 26.79 5.73
CA ASN A 65 -8.17 28.18 5.97
C ASN A 65 -7.60 28.37 7.40
N GLY A 66 -7.24 27.28 8.08
CA GLY A 66 -6.75 27.28 9.46
C GLY A 66 -7.85 27.25 10.53
N HIS A 67 -9.07 27.71 10.23
CA HIS A 67 -10.21 27.68 11.15
C HIS A 67 -11.13 26.50 10.88
N ALA A 68 -11.45 26.29 9.61
CA ALA A 68 -12.25 25.17 9.12
C ALA A 68 -11.47 24.40 8.05
N ASP A 69 -11.88 23.15 7.85
CA ASP A 69 -11.43 22.33 6.74
C ASP A 69 -12.62 21.63 6.08
N LYS A 70 -12.47 21.35 4.79
CA LYS A 70 -13.46 20.64 3.98
C LYS A 70 -12.77 19.52 3.22
N GLN A 71 -13.37 18.34 3.31
CA GLN A 71 -12.90 17.10 2.69
C GLN A 71 -13.51 16.92 1.29
N TYR A 72 -12.76 16.30 0.38
CA TYR A 72 -13.13 16.12 -1.02
C TYR A 72 -12.65 14.76 -1.56
N GLY A 73 -13.27 14.29 -2.64
CA GLY A 73 -12.89 13.06 -3.33
C GLY A 73 -13.10 11.79 -2.50
N SER A 74 -12.60 10.67 -3.02
CA SER A 74 -12.66 9.36 -2.34
C SER A 74 -11.80 9.30 -1.07
N LEU A 75 -10.70 10.07 -1.03
CA LEU A 75 -9.81 10.16 0.13
C LEU A 75 -10.37 11.02 1.26
N GLY A 76 -11.26 11.96 0.96
CA GLY A 76 -11.80 12.94 1.89
C GLY A 76 -12.29 12.36 3.23
N PRO A 77 -13.14 11.32 3.23
CA PRO A 77 -13.64 10.70 4.46
C PRO A 77 -12.55 10.13 5.38
N ARG A 78 -11.38 9.78 4.84
CA ARG A 78 -10.23 9.25 5.58
C ARG A 78 -9.16 10.31 5.87
N ALA A 79 -9.40 11.55 5.45
CA ALA A 79 -8.45 12.66 5.49
C ALA A 79 -8.79 13.66 6.59
N SER A 80 -7.79 14.06 7.35
CA SER A 80 -7.90 15.08 8.40
C SER A 80 -6.59 15.85 8.54
N LEU A 81 -6.60 16.97 9.26
CA LEU A 81 -5.37 17.68 9.61
C LEU A 81 -4.82 17.16 10.95
N ARG A 82 -3.49 16.99 11.07
CA ARG A 82 -2.86 16.56 12.32
C ARG A 82 -2.98 17.62 13.44
N ARG A 83 -2.87 18.91 13.10
CA ARG A 83 -3.01 20.06 14.01
C ARG A 83 -2.20 19.96 15.31
N SER A 84 -0.92 19.53 15.25
CA SER A 84 -0.09 19.44 16.47
C SER A 84 0.23 20.82 17.09
N HIS A 85 0.24 21.86 16.25
CA HIS A 85 0.37 23.28 16.61
C HIS A 85 -0.20 24.14 15.47
N ASP A 86 -0.34 25.45 15.67
CA ASP A 86 -1.04 26.38 14.74
C ASP A 86 -0.43 26.51 13.34
N LEU A 87 0.83 26.06 13.17
CA LEU A 87 1.55 26.06 11.89
C LEU A 87 1.56 24.69 11.22
N ASP A 88 1.02 23.65 11.87
CA ASP A 88 0.98 22.27 11.37
C ASP A 88 -0.26 22.02 10.53
N VAL A 89 -0.08 22.04 9.22
CA VAL A 89 -1.11 21.75 8.21
C VAL A 89 -0.89 20.39 7.55
N SER A 90 -0.19 19.49 8.25
CA SER A 90 0.10 18.13 7.78
C SER A 90 -1.18 17.32 7.59
N LEU A 91 -1.25 16.60 6.48
CA LEU A 91 -2.39 15.74 6.15
C LEU A 91 -2.24 14.39 6.87
N ARG A 92 -3.24 14.04 7.68
CA ARG A 92 -3.38 12.73 8.30
C ARG A 92 -4.36 11.89 7.47
N LEU A 93 -3.87 10.79 6.90
CA LEU A 93 -4.67 9.80 6.18
C LEU A 93 -4.79 8.53 7.02
N THR A 94 -6.00 7.97 7.11
CA THR A 94 -6.32 6.78 7.90
C THR A 94 -6.76 5.62 7.00
N ASP A 95 -6.66 4.37 7.49
CA ASP A 95 -7.04 3.14 6.79
C ASP A 95 -6.53 3.05 5.35
N LEU A 96 -5.21 3.22 5.15
CA LEU A 96 -4.60 3.30 3.81
C LEU A 96 -4.95 2.12 2.89
N GLU A 97 -5.18 2.41 1.62
CA GLU A 97 -5.39 1.44 0.54
C GLU A 97 -4.19 1.37 -0.42
N LEU A 98 -4.15 0.36 -1.30
CA LEU A 98 -3.01 0.18 -2.22
C LEU A 98 -2.94 1.33 -3.24
N GLU A 99 -4.09 1.84 -3.64
CA GLU A 99 -4.27 2.96 -4.55
C GLU A 99 -3.84 4.29 -3.94
N ASP A 100 -3.63 4.37 -2.62
CA ASP A 100 -3.20 5.60 -1.95
C ASP A 100 -1.72 5.91 -2.19
N ASP A 101 -0.92 4.93 -2.65
CA ASP A 101 0.46 5.15 -3.10
C ASP A 101 0.49 6.24 -4.18
N GLY A 102 1.42 7.19 -4.03
CA GLY A 102 1.56 8.28 -4.98
C GLY A 102 2.08 9.56 -4.38
N SER A 103 2.11 10.61 -5.20
CA SER A 103 2.58 11.92 -4.78
C SER A 103 1.40 12.82 -4.38
N TYR A 104 1.60 13.62 -3.35
CA TYR A 104 0.62 14.54 -2.78
C TYR A 104 1.21 15.93 -2.76
N ARG A 105 0.41 16.93 -3.12
CA ARG A 105 0.81 18.34 -3.09
C ARG A 105 0.12 19.02 -1.92
N CYS A 106 0.91 19.68 -1.08
CA CYS A 106 0.44 20.67 -0.14
C CYS A 106 0.69 22.05 -0.76
N GLU A 107 -0.36 22.78 -1.07
CA GLU A 107 -0.31 24.09 -1.73
C GLU A 107 -0.87 25.17 -0.81
N LEU A 108 -0.09 26.21 -0.51
CA LEU A 108 -0.50 27.37 0.24
C LEU A 108 -0.76 28.53 -0.73
N ILE A 109 -1.95 29.10 -0.63
CA ILE A 109 -2.47 30.18 -1.47
C ILE A 109 -2.84 31.34 -0.55
N ASN A 110 -2.23 32.51 -0.74
CA ASN A 110 -2.51 33.71 0.08
C ASN A 110 -2.97 34.92 -0.75
N GLY A 111 -3.25 34.72 -2.05
CA GLY A 111 -3.72 35.77 -2.96
C GLY A 111 -2.60 36.64 -3.57
N ILE A 112 -1.34 36.38 -3.23
CA ILE A 112 -0.17 37.08 -3.78
C ILE A 112 0.80 36.07 -4.40
N GLU A 113 1.17 35.02 -3.64
CA GLU A 113 2.10 33.99 -4.07
C GLU A 113 1.58 32.60 -3.69
N ASP A 114 1.67 31.67 -4.63
CA ASP A 114 1.41 30.26 -4.39
C ASP A 114 2.73 29.52 -4.18
N GLU A 115 2.78 28.76 -3.09
CA GLU A 115 3.87 27.86 -2.74
C GLU A 115 3.36 26.45 -2.59
N SER A 116 4.11 25.47 -3.09
CA SER A 116 3.74 24.08 -2.90
C SER A 116 4.93 23.20 -2.60
N VAL A 117 4.68 22.19 -1.78
CA VAL A 117 5.61 21.10 -1.48
C VAL A 117 4.98 19.79 -1.92
N ILE A 118 5.80 18.89 -2.46
CA ILE A 118 5.36 17.56 -2.91
C ILE A 118 5.91 16.51 -1.95
N ILE A 119 5.02 15.67 -1.45
CA ILE A 119 5.32 14.55 -0.56
C ILE A 119 4.91 13.27 -1.28
N THR A 120 5.76 12.24 -1.28
CA THR A 120 5.42 10.95 -1.85
C THR A 120 5.04 9.98 -0.73
N LEU A 121 3.81 9.45 -0.77
CA LEU A 121 3.42 8.32 0.05
C LEU A 121 3.78 7.04 -0.68
N ARG A 122 4.53 6.18 0.00
CA ARG A 122 4.88 4.84 -0.46
C ARG A 122 4.18 3.80 0.40
N ILE A 123 3.39 2.95 -0.24
CA ILE A 123 2.88 1.74 0.41
C ILE A 123 3.94 0.65 0.32
N GLU A 124 4.34 0.10 1.46
CA GLU A 124 5.23 -1.06 1.54
C GLU A 124 4.50 -2.30 1.00
N GLY A 125 5.17 -3.08 0.16
CA GLY A 125 4.56 -4.24 -0.47
C GLY A 125 5.51 -4.97 -1.40
N VAL A 126 4.97 -5.95 -2.12
CA VAL A 126 5.71 -6.83 -3.02
C VAL A 126 5.08 -6.85 -4.41
N VAL A 127 5.91 -6.95 -5.44
CA VAL A 127 5.47 -7.18 -6.82
C VAL A 127 5.64 -8.65 -7.16
N PHE A 128 4.62 -9.25 -7.76
CA PHE A 128 4.66 -10.63 -8.23
C PHE A 128 4.09 -10.76 -9.65
N PRO A 129 4.64 -11.65 -10.49
CA PRO A 129 4.05 -11.97 -11.78
C PRO A 129 2.80 -12.83 -11.59
N TYR A 130 1.76 -12.56 -12.37
CA TYR A 130 0.52 -13.34 -12.37
C TYR A 130 0.15 -13.75 -13.80
N GLN A 131 -0.09 -15.04 -13.99
CA GLN A 131 -0.40 -15.66 -15.28
C GLN A 131 -1.73 -16.40 -15.18
N SER A 132 -2.52 -16.39 -16.26
CA SER A 132 -3.73 -17.21 -16.35
C SER A 132 -3.42 -18.69 -16.23
N HIS A 133 -4.33 -19.42 -15.58
CA HIS A 133 -4.33 -20.88 -15.53
C HIS A 133 -4.54 -21.51 -16.92
N HIS A 134 -5.06 -20.76 -17.90
CA HIS A 134 -5.18 -21.16 -19.30
C HIS A 134 -3.93 -20.87 -20.15
N GLY A 135 -2.80 -20.55 -19.50
CA GLY A 135 -1.51 -20.34 -20.15
C GLY A 135 -1.09 -18.87 -20.24
N ARG A 136 0.01 -18.64 -20.95
CA ARG A 136 0.65 -17.31 -21.09
C ARG A 136 -0.14 -16.38 -21.99
N TYR A 137 -0.07 -15.09 -21.68
CA TYR A 137 -0.55 -14.00 -22.52
C TYR A 137 -2.04 -14.09 -22.84
N ARG A 138 -2.84 -14.25 -21.79
CA ARG A 138 -4.30 -14.43 -21.88
C ARG A 138 -5.10 -13.25 -21.37
N PHE A 139 -4.49 -12.30 -20.67
CA PHE A 139 -5.22 -11.17 -20.12
C PHE A 139 -5.11 -9.95 -21.03
N SER A 140 -6.25 -9.38 -21.41
CA SER A 140 -6.35 -7.97 -21.77
C SER A 140 -5.99 -7.09 -20.55
N PHE A 141 -5.84 -5.78 -20.75
CA PHE A 141 -5.51 -4.87 -19.65
C PHE A 141 -6.57 -4.89 -18.53
N PHE A 142 -7.85 -4.94 -18.92
CA PHE A 142 -8.95 -4.93 -17.96
C PHE A 142 -9.04 -6.25 -17.19
N GLU A 143 -8.89 -7.39 -17.88
CA GLU A 143 -8.81 -8.70 -17.24
C GLU A 143 -7.58 -8.82 -16.33
N ALA A 144 -6.43 -8.24 -16.73
CA ALA A 144 -5.23 -8.22 -15.88
C ALA A 144 -5.46 -7.41 -14.59
N LYS A 145 -6.19 -6.29 -14.71
CA LYS A 145 -6.56 -5.47 -13.54
C LYS A 145 -7.49 -6.23 -12.59
N GLU A 146 -8.51 -6.89 -13.13
CA GLU A 146 -9.45 -7.72 -12.36
C GLU A 146 -8.74 -8.93 -11.73
N ALA A 147 -7.90 -9.62 -12.50
CA ALA A 147 -7.09 -10.74 -12.04
C ALA A 147 -6.20 -10.35 -10.86
N CYS A 148 -5.53 -9.19 -10.88
CA CYS A 148 -4.79 -8.71 -9.70
C CYS A 148 -5.72 -8.42 -8.52
N ALA A 149 -6.89 -7.80 -8.76
CA ALA A 149 -7.84 -7.48 -7.70
C ALA A 149 -8.37 -8.74 -6.99
N GLU A 150 -8.63 -9.82 -7.73
CA GLU A 150 -9.00 -11.13 -7.17
C GLU A 150 -7.91 -11.72 -6.24
N GLN A 151 -6.65 -11.31 -6.41
CA GLN A 151 -5.51 -11.71 -5.58
C GLN A 151 -5.19 -10.68 -4.47
N ASP A 152 -6.14 -9.82 -4.09
CA ASP A 152 -5.95 -8.71 -3.13
C ASP A 152 -4.77 -7.80 -3.50
N ALA A 153 -4.65 -7.50 -4.79
CA ALA A 153 -3.56 -6.74 -5.38
C ALA A 153 -4.07 -5.72 -6.41
N THR A 154 -3.21 -4.79 -6.80
CA THR A 154 -3.45 -3.88 -7.93
C THR A 154 -2.40 -4.13 -9.01
N LEU A 155 -2.62 -3.64 -10.24
CA LEU A 155 -1.54 -3.64 -11.23
C LEU A 155 -0.37 -2.81 -10.70
N ALA A 156 0.84 -3.35 -10.79
CA ALA A 156 2.04 -2.66 -10.34
C ALA A 156 2.32 -1.42 -11.20
N THR A 157 2.83 -0.37 -10.57
CA THR A 157 3.44 0.76 -11.27
C THR A 157 4.84 0.39 -11.75
N TYR A 158 5.35 1.12 -12.74
CA TYR A 158 6.75 0.96 -13.18
C TYR A 158 7.74 1.17 -12.01
N LYS A 159 7.48 2.13 -11.11
CA LYS A 159 8.33 2.38 -9.94
C LYS A 159 8.37 1.17 -9.00
N GLN A 160 7.23 0.51 -8.77
CA GLN A 160 7.17 -0.72 -7.97
C GLN A 160 7.90 -1.88 -8.68
N LEU A 161 7.69 -2.07 -10.00
CA LEU A 161 8.39 -3.10 -10.77
C LEU A 161 9.92 -2.90 -10.75
N TYR A 162 10.38 -1.66 -10.91
CA TYR A 162 11.79 -1.30 -10.87
C TYR A 162 12.45 -1.69 -9.55
N ARG A 163 11.79 -1.41 -8.42
CA ARG A 163 12.29 -1.81 -7.10
C ARG A 163 12.37 -3.33 -6.97
N ALA A 164 11.29 -4.02 -7.33
CA ALA A 164 11.28 -5.48 -7.27
C ALA A 164 12.40 -6.09 -8.12
N TRP A 165 12.70 -5.52 -9.29
CA TRP A 165 13.85 -5.90 -10.11
C TRP A 165 15.19 -5.64 -9.39
N THR A 166 15.39 -4.46 -8.78
CA THR A 166 16.60 -4.20 -7.97
C THR A 166 16.74 -5.11 -6.75
N GLU A 167 15.63 -5.68 -6.29
CA GLU A 167 15.56 -6.63 -5.17
C GLU A 167 15.66 -8.10 -5.60
N GLY A 168 15.77 -8.39 -6.92
CA GLY A 168 16.01 -9.74 -7.41
C GLY A 168 14.94 -10.32 -8.34
N LEU A 169 13.91 -9.57 -8.73
CA LEU A 169 12.88 -10.07 -9.63
C LEU A 169 13.42 -10.26 -11.07
N ASP A 170 13.43 -11.51 -11.54
CA ASP A 170 13.88 -11.94 -12.87
C ASP A 170 12.76 -12.74 -13.57
N TRP A 171 12.01 -12.10 -14.46
CA TRP A 171 10.85 -12.70 -15.12
C TRP A 171 10.83 -12.42 -16.63
N CYS A 172 10.67 -13.47 -17.43
CA CYS A 172 10.82 -13.42 -18.89
C CYS A 172 9.51 -13.15 -19.65
N ASN A 173 8.36 -13.30 -19.00
CA ASN A 173 7.08 -13.03 -19.65
C ASN A 173 6.72 -11.54 -19.53
N ALA A 174 6.24 -10.97 -20.63
CA ALA A 174 5.70 -9.62 -20.68
C ALA A 174 4.37 -9.53 -19.92
N GLY A 175 4.25 -8.52 -19.07
CA GLY A 175 3.05 -8.29 -18.26
C GLY A 175 2.58 -6.84 -18.25
N TRP A 176 1.27 -6.64 -18.08
CA TRP A 176 0.64 -5.34 -17.92
C TRP A 176 1.08 -4.63 -16.64
N LEU A 177 1.26 -3.31 -16.73
CA LEU A 177 1.40 -2.38 -15.60
C LEU A 177 0.21 -1.42 -15.53
N SER A 178 0.07 -0.71 -14.41
CA SER A 178 -1.10 0.15 -14.12
C SER A 178 -1.31 1.30 -15.10
N ASP A 179 -0.25 1.77 -15.77
CA ASP A 179 -0.32 2.81 -16.80
C ASP A 179 -0.73 2.28 -18.20
N GLY A 180 -0.93 0.97 -18.33
CA GLY A 180 -1.25 0.31 -19.61
C GLY A 180 -0.04 0.08 -20.51
N THR A 181 1.17 0.22 -19.97
CA THR A 181 2.37 -0.28 -20.62
C THR A 181 2.59 -1.75 -20.31
N VAL A 182 3.39 -2.41 -21.14
CA VAL A 182 3.75 -3.81 -20.99
C VAL A 182 5.25 -3.93 -20.84
N ASN A 183 5.70 -4.58 -19.76
CA ASN A 183 7.11 -4.66 -19.42
C ASN A 183 7.49 -6.06 -18.92
N TYR A 184 8.78 -6.38 -18.87
CA TYR A 184 9.30 -7.56 -18.16
C TYR A 184 10.72 -7.31 -17.62
N PRO A 185 11.00 -7.65 -16.35
CA PRO A 185 12.29 -7.42 -15.72
C PRO A 185 13.26 -8.60 -15.97
N VAL A 186 14.44 -8.35 -16.53
CA VAL A 186 15.48 -9.37 -16.75
C VAL A 186 16.71 -9.03 -15.92
N LEU A 187 17.09 -9.92 -15.01
CA LEU A 187 18.37 -9.80 -14.28
C LEU A 187 19.46 -10.63 -14.94
N ARG A 188 19.14 -11.85 -15.36
CA ARG A 188 20.08 -12.73 -16.05
C ARG A 188 19.80 -12.73 -17.54
N PRO A 189 20.70 -12.18 -18.38
CA PRO A 189 20.55 -12.22 -19.83
C PRO A 189 20.37 -13.65 -20.34
N ARG A 190 19.37 -13.84 -21.20
CA ARG A 190 18.98 -15.15 -21.76
C ARG A 190 18.53 -14.92 -23.21
N PRO A 191 18.96 -15.75 -24.18
CA PRO A 191 18.55 -15.59 -25.57
C PRO A 191 17.02 -15.52 -25.77
N ALA A 192 16.28 -16.33 -25.02
CA ALA A 192 14.82 -16.36 -25.05
C ALA A 192 14.12 -15.12 -24.45
N CYS A 193 14.86 -14.28 -23.72
CA CYS A 193 14.33 -13.16 -22.92
C CYS A 193 14.96 -11.82 -23.36
N GLY A 194 14.98 -11.58 -24.66
CA GLY A 194 15.56 -10.37 -25.26
C GLY A 194 16.97 -10.54 -25.82
N GLY A 195 17.37 -11.76 -26.19
CA GLY A 195 18.64 -12.01 -26.88
C GLY A 195 19.86 -11.74 -25.99
N ASP A 196 20.83 -11.00 -26.55
CA ASP A 196 22.11 -10.64 -25.91
C ASP A 196 22.04 -9.32 -25.12
N LEU A 197 20.85 -8.78 -24.87
CA LEU A 197 20.69 -7.53 -24.14
C LEU A 197 21.07 -7.67 -22.66
N LEU A 198 21.83 -6.71 -22.14
CA LEU A 198 22.25 -6.61 -20.72
C LEU A 198 21.07 -6.45 -19.76
N SER A 199 21.23 -6.84 -18.49
CA SER A 199 20.20 -6.76 -17.45
C SER A 199 19.42 -5.43 -17.44
N GLY A 200 18.10 -5.50 -17.26
CA GLY A 200 17.22 -4.34 -17.16
C GLY A 200 15.76 -4.69 -17.38
N ILE A 201 14.90 -3.70 -17.22
CA ILE A 201 13.47 -3.81 -17.54
C ILE A 201 13.29 -3.54 -19.03
N ARG A 202 12.65 -4.49 -19.72
CA ARG A 202 12.28 -4.34 -21.12
C ARG A 202 10.87 -3.81 -21.22
N SER A 203 10.66 -2.88 -22.15
CA SER A 203 9.36 -2.27 -22.38
C SER A 203 8.89 -2.53 -23.80
N TYR A 204 7.63 -2.91 -23.91
CA TYR A 204 6.87 -2.92 -25.15
C TYR A 204 6.07 -1.62 -25.33
N GLY A 205 6.19 -0.67 -24.40
CA GLY A 205 5.45 0.59 -24.39
C GLY A 205 3.95 0.40 -24.14
N PRO A 206 3.14 1.45 -24.37
CA PRO A 206 1.69 1.38 -24.30
C PRO A 206 1.12 0.38 -25.32
N ARG A 207 0.17 -0.44 -24.89
CA ARG A 207 -0.49 -1.47 -25.73
C ARG A 207 -2.00 -1.29 -25.77
N HIS A 208 -2.65 -1.91 -26.75
CA HIS A 208 -4.09 -1.79 -26.94
C HIS A 208 -4.84 -2.58 -25.86
N LYS A 209 -5.41 -1.84 -24.88
CA LYS A 209 -5.99 -2.37 -23.64
C LYS A 209 -7.03 -3.49 -23.81
N THR A 210 -7.72 -3.56 -24.95
CA THR A 210 -8.74 -4.59 -25.23
C THR A 210 -8.35 -5.62 -26.28
N ARG A 211 -7.27 -5.40 -27.06
CA ARG A 211 -6.92 -6.26 -28.21
C ARG A 211 -5.65 -7.06 -27.95
N ASP A 212 -4.71 -6.46 -27.25
CA ASP A 212 -3.47 -7.12 -26.90
C ASP A 212 -3.66 -7.92 -25.62
N HIS A 213 -2.95 -9.04 -25.51
CA HIS A 213 -3.04 -9.95 -24.38
C HIS A 213 -1.64 -10.25 -23.85
N TYR A 214 -1.49 -10.19 -22.53
CA TYR A 214 -0.23 -10.40 -21.81
C TYR A 214 -0.49 -11.06 -20.45
N ASP A 215 0.56 -11.25 -19.65
CA ASP A 215 0.44 -11.59 -18.25
C ASP A 215 0.21 -10.31 -17.43
N ALA A 216 0.28 -10.36 -16.10
CA ALA A 216 0.19 -9.18 -15.24
C ALA A 216 1.37 -9.12 -14.27
N PHE A 217 1.80 -7.92 -13.90
CA PHE A 217 2.56 -7.72 -12.67
C PHE A 217 1.64 -7.08 -11.64
N CYS A 218 1.39 -7.80 -10.56
CA CYS A 218 0.52 -7.36 -9.49
C CYS A 218 1.36 -6.86 -8.30
N PHE A 219 0.87 -5.85 -7.60
CA PHE A 219 1.43 -5.29 -6.38
C PHE A 219 0.45 -5.50 -5.23
N THR A 220 0.93 -6.07 -4.13
CA THR A 220 0.15 -6.20 -2.89
C THR A 220 0.96 -5.72 -1.69
N SER A 221 0.28 -5.40 -0.60
CA SER A 221 0.87 -5.05 0.69
C SER A 221 0.59 -6.18 1.69
N THR A 222 1.04 -6.05 2.93
CA THR A 222 0.64 -6.97 4.01
C THR A 222 -0.88 -7.06 4.06
N THR A 223 -1.42 -8.27 4.10
CA THR A 223 -2.87 -8.52 4.04
C THR A 223 -3.61 -7.80 5.17
N LYS A 224 -4.79 -7.25 4.86
CA LYS A 224 -5.66 -6.60 5.85
C LYS A 224 -5.97 -7.61 6.96
N GLY A 225 -5.49 -7.35 8.17
CA GLY A 225 -5.70 -8.23 9.33
C GLY A 225 -4.44 -8.90 9.88
N GLN A 226 -3.28 -8.78 9.22
CA GLN A 226 -2.00 -9.11 9.86
C GLN A 226 -1.54 -7.93 10.73
N LEU A 227 -1.64 -8.12 12.04
CA LEU A 227 -1.42 -7.13 13.07
C LEU A 227 -0.24 -7.55 13.93
N ASN A 228 0.51 -6.59 14.45
CA ASN A 228 1.38 -6.85 15.59
C ASN A 228 0.51 -7.07 16.85
N PHE A 229 1.12 -7.48 17.97
CA PHE A 229 0.35 -7.83 19.17
C PHE A 229 -0.50 -6.65 19.70
N VAL A 230 0.03 -5.43 19.68
CA VAL A 230 -0.65 -4.23 20.19
C VAL A 230 -1.79 -3.84 19.26
N GLU A 231 -1.56 -3.90 17.95
CA GLU A 231 -2.58 -3.65 16.94
C GLU A 231 -3.72 -4.67 17.02
N ALA A 232 -3.41 -5.95 17.28
CA ALA A 232 -4.38 -7.02 17.47
C ALA A 232 -5.29 -6.75 18.68
N GLU A 233 -4.70 -6.33 19.81
CA GLU A 233 -5.47 -5.97 20.99
C GLU A 233 -6.40 -4.77 20.73
N HIS A 234 -5.89 -3.73 20.08
CA HIS A 234 -6.69 -2.56 19.72
C HIS A 234 -7.78 -2.90 18.70
N ALA A 235 -7.53 -3.81 17.75
CA ALA A 235 -8.52 -4.28 16.79
C ALA A 235 -9.69 -4.98 17.49
N CYS A 236 -9.43 -5.95 18.39
CA CYS A 236 -10.51 -6.60 19.14
C CYS A 236 -11.29 -5.60 20.01
N ARG A 237 -10.59 -4.66 20.67
CA ARG A 237 -11.23 -3.67 21.55
C ARG A 237 -12.18 -2.73 20.79
N ARG A 238 -11.84 -2.37 19.54
CA ARG A 238 -12.72 -1.56 18.68
C ARG A 238 -14.03 -2.28 18.35
N GLU A 239 -14.02 -3.60 18.25
CA GLU A 239 -15.19 -4.44 18.02
C GLU A 239 -15.92 -4.83 19.34
N GLY A 240 -15.55 -4.21 20.47
CA GLY A 240 -16.15 -4.50 21.78
C GLY A 240 -15.76 -5.87 22.35
N ALA A 241 -14.63 -6.44 21.91
CA ALA A 241 -14.10 -7.73 22.34
C ALA A 241 -12.70 -7.60 22.94
N GLY A 242 -12.23 -8.65 23.61
CA GLY A 242 -10.82 -8.81 23.99
C GLY A 242 -10.11 -9.79 23.07
N LEU A 243 -8.77 -9.82 23.09
CA LEU A 243 -8.04 -10.97 22.52
C LEU A 243 -8.50 -12.25 23.23
N ALA A 244 -8.74 -13.30 22.45
CA ALA A 244 -9.18 -14.58 22.94
C ALA A 244 -8.09 -15.21 23.83
N LYS A 245 -8.53 -15.89 24.88
CA LYS A 245 -7.70 -16.76 25.70
C LYS A 245 -7.48 -18.08 24.98
N THR A 246 -6.39 -18.76 25.30
CA THR A 246 -6.07 -20.09 24.73
C THR A 246 -7.23 -21.08 24.88
N GLY A 247 -7.85 -21.17 26.06
CA GLY A 247 -8.98 -22.08 26.28
C GLY A 247 -10.20 -21.79 25.39
N GLN A 248 -10.45 -20.51 25.07
CA GLN A 248 -11.56 -20.12 24.19
C GLN A 248 -11.32 -20.62 22.76
N ILE A 249 -10.08 -20.57 22.27
CA ILE A 249 -9.69 -21.14 20.97
C ILE A 249 -9.92 -22.65 20.93
N TYR A 250 -9.50 -23.40 21.96
CA TYR A 250 -9.73 -24.85 22.00
C TYR A 250 -11.22 -25.17 22.06
N SER A 251 -12.00 -24.38 22.80
CA SER A 251 -13.46 -24.53 22.87
C SER A 251 -14.12 -24.27 21.51
N SER A 252 -13.78 -23.17 20.84
CA SER A 252 -14.33 -22.84 19.52
C SER A 252 -13.91 -23.85 18.45
N TRP A 253 -12.65 -24.31 18.46
CA TRP A 253 -12.21 -25.40 17.59
C TRP A 253 -13.03 -26.68 17.81
N LYS A 254 -13.21 -27.10 19.07
CA LYS A 254 -13.86 -28.38 19.39
C LYS A 254 -15.37 -28.36 19.18
N PHE A 255 -16.03 -27.26 19.55
CA PHE A 255 -17.50 -27.21 19.65
C PHE A 255 -18.17 -26.31 18.61
N GLN A 256 -17.45 -25.32 18.06
CA GLN A 256 -17.97 -24.39 17.04
C GLN A 256 -17.36 -24.66 15.65
N GLN A 257 -16.58 -25.72 15.52
CA GLN A 257 -15.91 -26.11 14.29
C GLN A 257 -15.02 -24.99 13.69
N LEU A 258 -14.32 -24.22 14.54
CA LEU A 258 -13.39 -23.19 14.09
C LEU A 258 -12.18 -23.83 13.36
N ASP A 259 -12.02 -23.55 12.06
CA ASP A 259 -10.99 -24.13 11.18
C ASP A 259 -10.29 -23.04 10.34
N HIS A 260 -9.22 -22.45 10.87
CA HIS A 260 -8.45 -21.39 10.23
C HIS A 260 -6.98 -21.78 10.05
N CYS A 261 -6.47 -21.58 8.84
CA CYS A 261 -5.09 -21.91 8.49
C CYS A 261 -4.06 -20.82 8.82
N ASP A 262 -4.53 -19.71 9.39
CA ASP A 262 -3.71 -18.54 9.67
C ASP A 262 -3.51 -18.37 11.17
N GLY A 263 -2.26 -18.12 11.56
CA GLY A 263 -1.90 -17.78 12.92
C GLY A 263 -2.59 -16.50 13.38
N GLY A 264 -3.14 -16.50 14.59
CA GLY A 264 -3.69 -15.31 15.23
C GLY A 264 -3.17 -15.13 16.66
N TRP A 265 -2.97 -13.87 17.05
CA TRP A 265 -2.59 -13.48 18.40
C TRP A 265 -3.68 -13.83 19.41
N LEU A 266 -3.25 -14.33 20.58
CA LEU A 266 -4.06 -14.58 21.76
C LEU A 266 -3.62 -13.66 22.91
N GLN A 267 -4.45 -13.56 23.96
CA GLN A 267 -4.21 -12.66 25.09
C GLN A 267 -2.88 -12.92 25.81
N ASP A 268 -2.40 -14.17 25.83
CA ASP A 268 -1.12 -14.55 26.45
C ASP A 268 0.11 -14.17 25.60
N GLY A 269 -0.10 -13.63 24.39
CA GLY A 269 0.96 -13.34 23.44
C GLY A 269 1.45 -14.55 22.66
N SER A 270 0.77 -15.69 22.76
CA SER A 270 1.00 -16.81 21.85
C SER A 270 0.28 -16.56 20.51
N VAL A 271 0.79 -17.20 19.46
CA VAL A 271 0.12 -17.26 18.17
C VAL A 271 -0.28 -18.70 17.89
N ARG A 272 -1.56 -18.89 17.56
CA ARG A 272 -2.15 -20.21 17.34
C ARG A 272 -3.07 -20.20 16.13
N PHE A 273 -3.36 -21.38 15.59
CA PHE A 273 -4.31 -21.58 14.49
C PHE A 273 -5.00 -22.93 14.64
N PRO A 274 -6.35 -22.98 14.66
CA PRO A 274 -7.11 -24.22 14.81
C PRO A 274 -7.37 -24.89 13.45
N ILE A 275 -7.09 -26.19 13.33
CA ILE A 275 -7.34 -26.96 12.10
C ILE A 275 -8.29 -28.11 12.40
N ILE A 276 -9.34 -28.25 11.60
CA ILE A 276 -10.24 -29.42 11.63
C ILE A 276 -9.95 -30.34 10.45
N ASN A 277 -9.68 -29.77 9.28
CA ASN A 277 -9.31 -30.52 8.08
C ASN A 277 -7.82 -30.27 7.77
N PRO A 278 -6.93 -31.24 8.05
CA PRO A 278 -5.51 -31.16 7.73
C PRO A 278 -5.27 -30.84 6.25
N ARG A 279 -4.36 -29.91 5.99
CA ARG A 279 -4.03 -29.39 4.66
C ARG A 279 -2.51 -29.31 4.54
N GLU A 280 -1.94 -29.73 3.41
CA GLU A 280 -0.47 -29.79 3.21
C GLU A 280 0.25 -28.47 3.55
N ASN A 281 -0.34 -27.34 3.16
CA ASN A 281 0.22 -26.00 3.37
C ASN A 281 -0.17 -25.36 4.72
N CYS A 282 -0.73 -26.14 5.64
CA CYS A 282 -1.35 -25.65 6.88
C CYS A 282 -0.72 -26.29 8.13
N GLY A 283 0.59 -26.15 8.29
CA GLY A 283 1.32 -26.84 9.36
C GLY A 283 1.66 -28.31 9.06
N GLY A 284 1.60 -28.71 7.78
CA GLY A 284 1.94 -30.05 7.31
C GLY A 284 0.78 -31.06 7.40
N ILE A 285 1.04 -32.30 6.97
CA ILE A 285 0.08 -33.44 6.95
C ILE A 285 -0.13 -33.99 8.37
N ALA A 286 -0.41 -33.12 9.33
CA ALA A 286 -0.63 -33.48 10.73
C ALA A 286 -2.11 -33.43 11.07
N GLU A 287 -2.54 -34.32 11.97
CA GLU A 287 -3.91 -34.51 12.47
C GLU A 287 -4.66 -33.20 12.85
N PRO A 288 -6.00 -33.20 12.95
CA PRO A 288 -6.77 -32.06 13.44
C PRO A 288 -6.28 -31.56 14.80
N GLY A 289 -6.27 -30.24 15.03
CA GLY A 289 -5.86 -29.67 16.31
C GLY A 289 -5.59 -28.16 16.27
N VAL A 290 -5.42 -27.58 17.45
CA VAL A 290 -4.92 -26.20 17.60
C VAL A 290 -3.40 -26.21 17.56
N ARG A 291 -2.83 -25.68 16.48
CA ARG A 291 -1.38 -25.54 16.28
C ARG A 291 -0.89 -24.21 16.84
N SER A 292 0.40 -24.13 17.15
CA SER A 292 1.01 -22.94 17.73
C SER A 292 2.35 -22.62 17.08
N PHE A 293 2.57 -21.33 16.81
CA PHE A 293 3.88 -20.76 16.46
C PHE A 293 4.68 -20.31 17.69
N GLY A 294 4.22 -20.67 18.90
CA GLY A 294 4.84 -20.25 20.17
C GLY A 294 4.55 -18.80 20.51
N TYR A 295 5.58 -18.11 21.06
CA TYR A 295 5.54 -16.71 21.49
C TYR A 295 6.46 -15.86 20.60
N PRO A 296 6.04 -15.54 19.36
CA PRO A 296 6.85 -14.75 18.43
C PRO A 296 7.01 -13.30 18.93
N SER A 297 7.98 -12.57 18.36
CA SER A 297 8.20 -11.16 18.68
C SER A 297 6.95 -10.32 18.44
N LYS A 298 6.46 -9.68 19.51
CA LYS A 298 5.21 -8.90 19.53
C LYS A 298 5.21 -7.69 18.61
N SER A 299 6.38 -7.17 18.23
CA SER A 299 6.55 -5.97 17.40
C SER A 299 6.99 -6.28 15.97
N LEU A 300 7.74 -7.36 15.75
CA LEU A 300 8.35 -7.67 14.45
C LEU A 300 7.52 -8.64 13.60
N ARG A 301 6.64 -9.42 14.22
CA ARG A 301 5.81 -10.41 13.52
C ARG A 301 4.36 -9.96 13.46
N LEU A 302 3.72 -10.25 12.34
CA LEU A 302 2.34 -9.91 12.06
C LEU A 302 1.53 -11.19 11.88
N TYR A 303 0.34 -11.22 12.49
CA TYR A 303 -0.58 -12.35 12.47
C TYR A 303 -2.02 -11.85 12.57
N GLY A 304 -3.00 -12.71 12.35
CA GLY A 304 -4.39 -12.40 12.66
C GLY A 304 -4.61 -12.08 14.14
N ALA A 305 -5.86 -11.81 14.50
CA ALA A 305 -6.28 -11.69 15.90
C ALA A 305 -7.52 -12.57 16.10
N TYR A 306 -7.51 -13.41 17.14
CA TYR A 306 -8.74 -14.05 17.59
C TYR A 306 -9.36 -13.18 18.66
N CYS A 307 -10.56 -12.66 18.40
CA CYS A 307 -11.29 -11.84 19.35
C CYS A 307 -12.41 -12.67 20.00
N TYR A 308 -12.66 -12.44 21.29
CA TYR A 308 -13.71 -13.12 22.04
C TYR A 308 -14.51 -12.11 22.87
N ARG A 309 -15.83 -12.26 22.85
CA ARG A 309 -16.79 -11.41 23.58
C ARG A 309 -17.46 -12.21 24.69
#